data_AF-A0A968DUV2-F1
#
_entry.id   AF-A0A968DUV2-F1
#
_cell.length_a   1.000
_cell.length_b   1.000
_cell.length_c   1.000
_cell.angle_alpha   90.00
_cell.angle_beta   90.00
_cell.angle_gamma   90.00
#
_symmetry.space_group_name_H-M   'P 1'
#
loop_
_entity.id
_entity.type
_entity.pdbx_description
1 polymer ?
#
loop_
_entity_poly.entity_id
_entity_poly.type
_entity_poly.pdbx_seq_one_letter_code
_entity_poly.pdbx_strand_id
1 'polypeptide(L)'
;MFNEPVTIEDTDQSFWEGLLWGQVVKAHGVIEVNMGVDLAGIGENDVEVTKDKVIVSVAGAELFNSRLVGAINVENKQGILKRLFDNDDGYNQALAELTKQAEEAAKDPELVSRANERATEEISRLLGYVVTDREVEVVIGD
;
A
#
# COMPACT_ATOMS: atom_id res chain seq x y z
N MET A 1 -2.51 -9.60 -6.63
CA MET A 1 -2.76 -8.13 -6.62
C MET A 1 -4.02 -7.82 -5.80
N PHE A 2 -3.90 -7.02 -4.74
CA PHE A 2 -5.03 -6.53 -3.94
C PHE A 2 -5.33 -5.09 -4.35
N ASN A 3 -6.60 -4.73 -4.50
CA ASN A 3 -7.03 -3.44 -5.03
C ASN A 3 -8.25 -2.98 -4.25
N GLU A 4 -8.04 -2.30 -3.12
CA GLU A 4 -9.12 -1.73 -2.31
C GLU A 4 -8.93 -0.21 -2.18
N PRO A 5 -9.95 0.59 -2.53
CA PRO A 5 -9.91 2.03 -2.33
C PRO A 5 -10.12 2.36 -0.85
N VAL A 6 -9.10 2.91 -0.19
CA VAL A 6 -9.26 3.44 1.16
C VAL A 6 -9.83 4.86 1.05
N THR A 7 -11.05 5.06 1.55
CA THR A 7 -11.63 6.41 1.71
C THR A 7 -11.25 6.90 3.09
N ILE A 8 -10.37 7.89 3.16
CA ILE A 8 -9.91 8.44 4.43
C ILE A 8 -10.62 9.77 4.67
N GLU A 9 -11.49 9.78 5.68
CA GLU A 9 -12.15 10.98 6.19
C GLU A 9 -11.37 11.47 7.41
N ASP A 10 -10.30 12.23 7.18
CA ASP A 10 -9.53 12.81 8.28
C ASP A 10 -10.34 13.95 8.92
N THR A 11 -10.96 13.66 10.06
CA THR A 11 -11.81 14.63 10.76
C THR A 11 -11.27 15.16 12.07
N ASP A 12 -10.18 14.66 12.69
CA ASP A 12 -9.60 15.34 13.86
C ASP A 12 -8.27 14.75 14.40
N GLN A 13 -7.20 15.55 14.28
CA GLN A 13 -6.25 15.86 15.37
C GLN A 13 -5.37 17.11 15.07
N SER A 14 -5.19 17.48 13.79
CA SER A 14 -4.48 18.71 13.38
C SER A 14 -5.34 20.00 13.41
N PHE A 15 -6.58 19.92 13.93
CA PHE A 15 -7.40 21.09 14.27
C PHE A 15 -6.65 22.08 15.20
N TRP A 16 -5.73 21.59 16.03
CA TRP A 16 -4.94 22.41 16.97
C TRP A 16 -3.64 22.99 16.39
N GLU A 17 -3.04 22.37 15.37
CA GLU A 17 -1.86 22.92 14.68
C GLU A 17 -2.24 24.01 13.66
N GLY A 18 -3.46 23.92 13.12
CA GLY A 18 -4.10 24.96 12.29
C GLY A 18 -4.26 26.33 12.98
N LEU A 19 -3.99 26.44 14.28
CA LEU A 19 -4.01 27.71 15.00
C LEU A 19 -2.77 28.58 14.77
N LEU A 20 -1.63 28.02 14.34
CA LEU A 20 -0.35 28.74 14.38
C LEU A 20 0.08 29.42 13.06
N TRP A 21 -0.48 29.07 11.88
CA TRP A 21 -0.02 29.61 10.57
C TRP A 21 -1.09 29.93 9.50
N GLY A 22 -2.38 30.03 9.86
CA GLY A 22 -3.42 30.76 9.10
C GLY A 22 -4.03 30.10 7.85
N GLN A 23 -3.92 28.78 7.72
CA GLN A 23 -4.48 28.02 6.60
C GLN A 23 -4.97 26.63 7.05
N VAL A 24 -6.16 26.23 6.62
CA VAL A 24 -6.71 24.88 6.81
C VAL A 24 -6.95 24.25 5.46
N VAL A 25 -6.33 23.09 5.19
CA VAL A 25 -6.49 22.32 3.96
C VAL A 25 -7.22 21.02 4.30
N LYS A 26 -8.37 20.78 3.70
CA LYS A 26 -9.07 19.49 3.72
C LYS A 26 -8.92 18.84 2.37
N ALA A 27 -8.68 17.53 2.34
CA ALA A 27 -8.48 16.83 1.08
C ALA A 27 -9.20 15.49 1.07
N HIS A 28 -9.78 15.13 -0.08
CA HIS A 28 -10.41 13.84 -0.31
C HIS A 28 -9.93 13.30 -1.65
N GLY A 29 -9.47 12.05 -1.65
CA GLY A 29 -9.00 11.36 -2.85
C GLY A 29 -8.91 9.87 -2.58
N VAL A 30 -8.84 9.08 -3.64
CA VAL A 30 -8.65 7.63 -3.53
C VAL A 30 -7.20 7.32 -3.86
N ILE A 31 -6.50 6.71 -2.92
CA ILE A 31 -5.16 6.17 -3.15
C ILE A 31 -5.29 4.65 -3.30
N GLU A 32 -4.78 4.13 -4.42
CA GLU A 32 -4.60 2.71 -4.63
C GLU A 32 -3.23 2.32 -4.08
N VAL A 33 -3.22 1.37 -3.16
CA VAL A 33 -2.00 0.78 -2.62
C VAL A 33 -1.86 -0.64 -3.14
N ASN A 34 -0.72 -0.92 -3.76
CA ASN A 34 -0.38 -2.21 -4.31
C ASN A 34 0.58 -2.93 -3.38
N MET A 35 0.15 -4.11 -2.95
CA MET A 35 0.95 -5.03 -2.15
C MET A 35 1.25 -6.30 -2.92
N GLY A 36 2.43 -6.86 -2.68
CA GLY A 36 2.87 -8.11 -3.28
C GLY A 36 4.15 -8.62 -2.64
N VAL A 37 4.50 -9.85 -2.97
CA VAL A 37 5.76 -10.47 -2.53
C VAL A 37 6.83 -10.23 -3.60
N ASP A 38 8.04 -9.90 -3.16
CA ASP A 38 9.17 -9.76 -4.07
C ASP A 38 9.80 -11.13 -4.35
N LEU A 39 9.64 -11.60 -5.59
CA LEU A 39 10.22 -12.85 -6.04
C LEU A 39 11.67 -12.69 -6.53
N ALA A 40 12.15 -11.47 -6.77
CA ALA A 40 13.49 -11.23 -7.29
C ALA A 40 14.58 -11.62 -6.30
N GLY A 41 14.25 -11.65 -5.00
CA GLY A 41 15.14 -12.06 -3.92
C GLY A 41 15.23 -13.57 -3.69
N ILE A 42 14.39 -14.38 -4.33
CA ILE A 42 14.36 -15.83 -4.13
C ILE A 42 15.59 -16.48 -4.77
N GLY A 43 16.39 -17.15 -3.94
CA GLY A 43 17.58 -17.89 -4.36
C GLY A 43 17.44 -19.40 -4.18
N GLU A 44 18.52 -20.12 -4.49
CA GLU A 44 18.58 -21.58 -4.35
C GLU A 44 18.36 -22.06 -2.91
N ASN A 45 18.73 -21.24 -1.92
CA ASN A 45 18.57 -21.57 -0.50
C ASN A 45 17.12 -21.45 -0.01
N ASP A 46 16.27 -20.77 -0.76
CA ASP A 46 14.85 -20.58 -0.43
C ASP A 46 13.98 -21.69 -1.04
N VAL A 47 14.59 -22.62 -1.77
CA VAL A 47 13.91 -23.73 -2.43
C VAL A 47 14.42 -25.06 -1.89
N GLU A 48 13.56 -25.78 -1.19
CA GLU A 48 13.84 -27.14 -0.76
C GLU A 48 13.13 -28.13 -1.67
N VAL A 49 13.90 -29.02 -2.30
CA VAL A 49 13.37 -30.09 -3.16
C VAL A 49 13.55 -31.42 -2.47
N THR A 50 12.43 -32.05 -2.14
CA THR A 50 12.36 -33.43 -1.64
C THR A 50 11.89 -34.37 -2.74
N LYS A 51 11.78 -35.67 -2.42
CA LYS A 51 11.34 -36.68 -3.39
C LYS A 51 9.93 -36.40 -3.93
N ASP A 52 9.03 -35.98 -3.05
CA ASP A 52 7.58 -35.89 -3.33
C ASP A 52 7.07 -34.44 -3.30
N LYS A 53 7.88 -33.48 -2.84
CA LYS A 53 7.46 -32.09 -2.58
C LYS A 53 8.55 -31.07 -2.90
N VAL A 54 8.15 -29.92 -3.43
CA VAL A 54 8.96 -28.71 -3.56
C VAL A 54 8.41 -27.66 -2.61
N ILE A 55 9.25 -27.16 -1.72
CA ILE A 55 8.92 -26.11 -0.75
C ILE A 55 9.66 -24.85 -1.18
N VAL A 56 8.93 -23.75 -1.34
CA VAL A 56 9.50 -22.44 -1.68
C VAL A 56 9.17 -21.46 -0.57
N SER A 57 10.21 -20.95 0.08
CA SER A 57 10.13 -19.88 1.06
C SER A 57 10.13 -18.55 0.33
N VAL A 58 9.14 -17.70 0.60
CA VAL A 58 9.03 -16.36 0.02
C VAL A 58 8.86 -15.33 1.11
N ALA A 59 9.39 -14.13 0.91
CA ALA A 59 9.19 -13.03 1.86
C ALA A 59 7.70 -12.66 1.96
N GLY A 60 7.31 -12.09 3.10
CA GLY A 60 5.99 -11.49 3.29
C GLY A 60 5.66 -10.42 2.24
N ALA A 61 4.37 -10.20 2.02
CA ALA A 61 3.88 -9.20 1.11
C ALA A 61 4.21 -7.81 1.67
N GLU A 62 4.87 -7.02 0.84
CA GLU A 62 5.25 -5.65 1.15
C GLU A 62 4.52 -4.67 0.25
N LEU A 63 4.51 -3.41 0.67
CA LEU A 63 3.99 -2.32 -0.13
C LEU A 63 4.97 -2.03 -1.27
N PHE A 64 4.50 -2.17 -2.50
CA PHE A 64 5.32 -1.93 -3.69
C PHE A 64 5.08 -0.54 -4.29
N ASN A 65 3.83 -0.09 -4.30
CA ASN A 65 3.46 1.17 -4.94
C ASN A 65 2.18 1.75 -4.32
N SER A 66 2.15 3.07 -4.21
CA SER A 66 0.95 3.84 -3.92
C SER A 66 0.71 4.85 -5.06
N ARG A 67 -0.53 4.98 -5.52
CA ARG A 67 -0.86 5.94 -6.57
C ARG A 67 -2.24 6.55 -6.37
N LEU A 68 -2.36 7.81 -6.73
CA LEU A 68 -3.64 8.50 -6.79
C LEU A 68 -4.49 7.94 -7.93
N VAL A 69 -5.73 7.59 -7.60
CA VAL A 69 -6.76 7.20 -8.56
C VAL A 69 -7.79 8.31 -8.65
N GLY A 70 -7.81 9.01 -9.79
CA GLY A 70 -8.73 10.11 -10.05
C GLY A 70 -8.22 11.46 -9.53
N ALA A 71 -9.14 12.39 -9.28
CA ALA A 71 -8.82 13.72 -8.82
C ALA A 71 -8.86 13.82 -7.29
N ILE A 72 -8.01 14.67 -6.71
CA ILE A 72 -8.11 15.07 -5.30
C ILE A 72 -8.99 16.30 -5.21
N ASN A 73 -10.00 16.24 -4.36
CA ASN A 73 -10.79 17.40 -3.96
C ASN A 73 -10.11 18.07 -2.77
N VAL A 74 -9.54 19.26 -2.98
CA VAL A 74 -8.86 20.04 -1.96
C VAL A 74 -9.69 21.26 -1.62
N GLU A 75 -10.11 21.38 -0.36
CA GLU A 75 -10.73 22.59 0.18
C GLU A 75 -9.72 23.33 1.04
N ASN A 76 -9.36 24.53 0.60
CA ASN A 76 -8.38 25.35 1.28
C ASN A 76 -9.01 26.63 1.85
N LYS A 77 -9.07 26.74 3.18
CA LYS A 77 -9.46 27.95 3.89
C LYS A 77 -8.20 28.71 4.33
N GLN A 78 -7.71 29.58 3.45
CA GLN A 78 -6.68 30.57 3.77
C GLN A 78 -7.28 31.88 4.28
N GLY A 79 -6.61 32.53 5.24
CA GLY A 79 -6.88 33.93 5.57
C GLY A 79 -6.59 34.87 4.37
N ILE A 80 -7.35 35.97 4.26
CA ILE A 80 -7.32 36.95 3.15
C ILE A 80 -5.90 37.47 2.86
N LEU A 81 -5.05 37.55 3.88
CA LEU A 81 -3.66 38.04 3.77
C LEU A 81 -2.71 37.05 3.08
N LYS A 82 -2.92 35.74 3.20
CA LYS A 82 -2.02 34.71 2.67
C LYS A 82 -2.26 34.46 1.18
N ARG A 83 -3.53 34.56 0.76
CA ARG A 83 -4.00 34.45 -0.63
C ARG A 83 -3.41 35.50 -1.59
N LEU A 84 -2.82 36.57 -1.05
CA LEU A 84 -2.16 37.63 -1.82
C LEU A 84 -0.63 37.42 -1.96
N PHE A 85 -0.03 36.54 -1.15
CA PHE A 85 1.42 36.32 -1.11
C PHE A 85 1.85 34.94 -1.62
N ASP A 86 1.02 33.90 -1.48
CA ASP A 86 1.28 32.56 -2.00
C ASP A 86 0.04 32.00 -2.71
N ASN A 87 0.25 31.50 -3.93
CA ASN A 87 -0.80 30.93 -4.79
C ASN A 87 -0.76 29.39 -4.75
N ASP A 88 -0.28 28.80 -3.65
CA ASP A 88 -0.28 27.35 -3.44
C ASP A 88 -1.58 26.93 -2.74
N ASP A 89 -2.38 26.16 -3.46
CA ASP A 89 -3.67 25.66 -3.01
C ASP A 89 -3.54 24.50 -2.00
N GLY A 90 -2.32 24.05 -1.68
CA GLY A 90 -2.06 22.98 -0.72
C GLY A 90 -2.21 21.57 -1.32
N TYR A 91 -2.34 21.46 -2.64
CA TYR A 91 -2.58 20.20 -3.34
C TYR A 91 -1.49 19.15 -3.11
N ASN A 92 -0.23 19.55 -3.19
CA ASN A 92 0.89 18.61 -3.02
C ASN A 92 0.98 18.10 -1.57
N GLN A 93 0.66 18.96 -0.60
CA GLN A 93 0.62 18.59 0.81
C GLN A 93 -0.52 17.60 1.07
N ALA A 94 -1.70 17.88 0.50
CA ALA A 94 -2.85 17.00 0.53
C ALA A 94 -2.56 15.62 -0.09
N LEU A 95 -1.92 15.58 -1.25
CA LEU A 95 -1.53 14.32 -1.89
C LEU A 95 -0.55 13.53 -1.03
N ALA A 96 0.49 14.18 -0.49
CA ALA A 96 1.48 13.51 0.34
C ALA A 96 0.86 12.89 1.59
N GLU A 97 -0.05 13.61 2.25
CA GLU A 97 -0.72 13.14 3.46
C GLU A 97 -1.71 12.01 3.15
N LEU A 98 -2.53 12.14 2.11
CA LEU A 98 -3.44 11.07 1.67
C LEU A 98 -2.68 9.79 1.32
N THR A 99 -1.56 9.92 0.60
CA THR A 99 -0.70 8.77 0.29
C THR A 99 -0.17 8.12 1.56
N LYS A 100 0.40 8.91 2.49
CA LYS A 100 0.93 8.40 3.75
C LYS A 100 -0.13 7.64 4.55
N GLN A 101 -1.32 8.22 4.72
CA GLN A 101 -2.40 7.59 5.48
C GLN A 101 -2.88 6.29 4.81
N ALA A 102 -2.93 6.25 3.47
CA ALA A 102 -3.28 5.03 2.74
C ALA A 102 -2.20 3.93 2.87
N GLU A 103 -0.91 4.30 2.82
CA GLU A 103 0.19 3.36 3.05
C GLU A 103 0.22 2.83 4.48
N GLU A 104 -0.12 3.65 5.47
CA GLU A 104 -0.27 3.22 6.86
C GLU A 104 -1.48 2.28 7.03
N ALA A 105 -2.62 2.60 6.42
CA ALA A 105 -3.80 1.73 6.45
C ALA A 105 -3.54 0.37 5.78
N ALA A 106 -2.75 0.33 4.71
CA ALA A 106 -2.39 -0.91 4.03
C ALA A 106 -1.51 -1.85 4.87
N LYS A 107 -0.89 -1.36 5.95
CA LYS A 107 -0.12 -2.18 6.90
C LYS A 107 -1.00 -2.91 7.92
N ASP A 108 -2.32 -2.76 7.83
CA ASP A 108 -3.24 -3.52 8.67
C ASP A 108 -2.96 -5.03 8.54
N PRO A 109 -2.79 -5.77 9.66
CA PRO A 109 -2.44 -7.18 9.62
C PRO A 109 -3.42 -8.04 8.82
N GLU A 110 -4.71 -7.69 8.77
CA GLU A 110 -5.71 -8.41 7.98
C GLU A 110 -5.45 -8.24 6.48
N LEU A 111 -5.09 -7.04 6.04
CA LEU A 111 -4.76 -6.75 4.64
C LEU A 111 -3.45 -7.42 4.22
N VAL A 112 -2.43 -7.38 5.09
CA VAL A 112 -1.15 -8.08 4.88
C VAL A 112 -1.37 -9.59 4.77
N SER A 113 -2.16 -10.18 5.69
CA SER A 113 -2.50 -11.61 5.65
C SER A 113 -3.21 -12.01 4.36
N ARG A 114 -4.20 -11.22 3.91
CA ARG A 114 -4.89 -11.45 2.64
C ARG A 114 -3.96 -11.33 1.44
N ALA A 115 -3.02 -10.38 1.46
CA ALA A 115 -2.03 -10.24 0.40
C ALA A 115 -1.09 -11.46 0.34
N ASN A 116 -0.65 -11.94 1.51
CA ASN A 116 0.16 -13.16 1.66
C ASN A 116 -0.55 -14.41 1.15
N GLU A 117 -1.82 -14.62 1.55
CA GLU A 117 -2.63 -15.75 1.10
C GLU A 117 -2.78 -15.75 -0.43
N ARG A 118 -3.15 -14.61 -1.01
CA ARG A 118 -3.27 -14.48 -2.46
C ARG A 118 -1.95 -14.71 -3.19
N ALA A 119 -0.85 -14.18 -2.66
CA ALA A 119 0.47 -14.39 -3.24
C ALA A 119 0.86 -15.88 -3.22
N THR A 120 0.63 -16.56 -2.10
CA THR A 120 0.85 -18.00 -1.93
C THR A 120 0.07 -18.79 -2.97
N GLU A 121 -1.24 -18.52 -3.12
CA GLU A 121 -2.09 -19.18 -4.11
C GLU A 121 -1.61 -18.96 -5.55
N GLU A 122 -1.23 -17.73 -5.89
CA GLU A 122 -0.76 -17.39 -7.24
C GLU A 122 0.58 -18.07 -7.57
N ILE A 123 1.54 -18.08 -6.63
CA ILE A 123 2.85 -18.71 -6.80
C ILE A 123 2.71 -20.23 -6.88
N SER A 124 1.96 -20.84 -5.96
CA SER A 124 1.69 -22.29 -5.99
C SER A 124 1.07 -22.71 -7.32
N ARG A 125 0.12 -21.91 -7.85
CA ARG A 125 -0.49 -22.16 -9.16
C ARG A 125 0.54 -22.07 -10.29
N LEU A 126 1.41 -21.04 -10.29
CA LEU A 126 2.43 -20.87 -11.32
C LEU A 126 3.47 -22.00 -11.30
N LEU A 127 3.95 -22.36 -10.12
CA LEU A 127 4.89 -23.45 -9.93
C LEU A 127 4.29 -24.81 -10.28
N GLY A 128 2.99 -25.01 -10.03
CA GLY A 128 2.28 -26.24 -10.43
C GLY A 128 2.24 -26.46 -11.95
N TYR A 129 2.41 -25.43 -12.77
CA TYR A 129 2.58 -25.60 -14.23
C TYR A 129 3.99 -26.06 -14.63
N VAL A 130 4.98 -25.84 -13.77
CA VAL A 130 6.39 -26.18 -14.03
C VAL A 130 6.75 -27.52 -13.39
N VAL A 131 6.30 -27.75 -12.16
CA VAL A 131 6.55 -28.96 -11.37
C VAL A 131 5.28 -29.80 -11.38
N THR A 132 5.21 -30.77 -12.29
CA THR A 132 4.01 -31.60 -12.50
C THR A 132 4.05 -32.95 -11.78
N ASP A 133 5.22 -33.37 -11.29
CA ASP A 133 5.48 -34.68 -10.69
C ASP A 133 5.60 -34.66 -9.17
N ARG A 134 5.52 -33.47 -8.55
CA ARG A 134 5.66 -33.25 -7.10
C ARG A 134 4.63 -32.23 -6.62
N GLU A 135 4.28 -32.32 -5.35
CA GLU A 135 3.47 -31.30 -4.69
C GLU A 135 4.28 -30.01 -4.51
N VAL A 136 3.63 -28.85 -4.66
CA VAL A 136 4.25 -27.54 -4.42
C VAL A 136 3.63 -26.91 -3.19
N GLU A 137 4.47 -26.53 -2.23
CA GLU A 137 4.11 -25.72 -1.08
C GLU A 137 4.88 -24.41 -1.11
N VAL A 138 4.17 -23.31 -0.88
CA VAL A 138 4.75 -21.98 -0.72
C VAL A 138 4.58 -21.58 0.72
N VAL A 139 5.67 -21.20 1.37
CA VAL A 139 5.69 -20.78 2.78
C VAL A 139 6.10 -19.31 2.81
N ILE A 140 5.30 -18.49 3.47
CA ILE A 140 5.68 -17.10 3.74
C ILE A 140 6.64 -17.09 4.93
N GLY A 141 7.85 -16.59 4.73
CA GLY A 141 8.81 -16.32 5.79
C GLY A 141 8.47 -15.03 6.55
N ASP A 142 8.90 -14.98 7.83
CA ASP A 142 8.83 -13.79 8.68
C ASP A 142 9.73 -12.64 8.18
#